data_AF-A0A7C4L0Z3-F1
#
_entry.id   AF-A0A7C4L0Z3-F1
#
_cell.length_a   1.000
_cell.length_b   1.000
_cell.length_c   1.000
_cell.angle_alpha   90.00
_cell.angle_beta   90.00
_cell.angle_gamma   90.00
#
_symmetry.space_group_name_H-M   'P 1'
#
loop_
_entity.id
_entity.type
_entity.pdbx_description
1 polymer ?
#
loop_
_entity_poly.entity_id
_entity_poly.type
_entity_poly.pdbx_seq_one_letter_code
_entity_poly.pdbx_strand_id
1 'polypeptide(L)'
;MTNRIPFLAFAMAFAVATPLSADWLVNRPHDQRQSKPPRSLSEAKPIKPGDAWPNDDKFRWLRGELEIPAEIKGQSVNGQCVGLRLNCGDGGEVWLEGQVQARFDNDHPALVLLTSNAVAGARIQVDVQVYGKVQGGDRFGEASLVLIDRQRACDPLTVTVHASRPTGPVPPGLVGLSQGGGMADYDDATAAKLKEGGFKWFRMDNIFTSVLKKMDKAVFAASKAVVDGTFKGGLYVGTLENDGVGIPEFLPGRISDDLKAELEQVKADIIAGKVKTTP
;
A
#
# COMPACT_ATOMS: atom_id res chain seq x y z
N MET A 1 -26.30 8.40 32.86
CA MET A 1 -26.82 7.37 31.93
C MET A 1 -25.65 6.53 31.45
N THR A 2 -25.56 5.32 31.98
CA THR A 2 -24.51 4.32 31.71
C THR A 2 -24.78 3.61 30.39
N ASN A 3 -24.01 3.90 29.34
CA ASN A 3 -24.00 3.09 28.12
C ASN A 3 -22.89 2.04 28.23
N ARG A 4 -23.27 0.81 28.57
CA ARG A 4 -22.44 -0.38 28.41
C ARG A 4 -22.48 -0.79 26.94
N ILE A 5 -21.34 -0.70 26.25
CA ILE A 5 -21.14 -1.33 24.94
C ILE A 5 -20.86 -2.82 25.20
N PRO A 6 -21.54 -3.76 24.53
CA PRO A 6 -21.30 -5.18 24.75
C PRO A 6 -19.94 -5.57 24.19
N PHE A 7 -19.13 -6.23 25.02
CA PHE A 7 -17.96 -6.98 24.57
C PHE A 7 -18.44 -8.10 23.64
N LEU A 8 -18.35 -7.88 22.32
CA LEU A 8 -18.48 -8.96 21.36
C LEU A 8 -17.15 -9.70 21.35
N ALA A 9 -17.14 -10.92 21.88
CA ALA A 9 -16.02 -11.83 21.78
C ALA A 9 -15.63 -11.98 20.30
N PHE A 10 -14.40 -11.57 19.96
CA PHE A 10 -13.83 -11.76 18.63
C PHE A 10 -13.53 -13.24 18.49
N ALA A 11 -14.54 -14.01 18.07
CA ALA A 11 -14.31 -15.37 17.60
C ALA A 11 -13.39 -15.26 16.39
N MET A 12 -12.16 -15.74 16.56
CA MET A 12 -11.17 -15.87 15.49
C MET A 12 -11.74 -16.92 14.53
N ALA A 13 -12.58 -16.47 13.61
CA ALA A 13 -13.11 -17.30 12.54
C ALA A 13 -11.91 -17.65 11.67
N PHE A 14 -11.41 -18.87 11.81
CA PHE A 14 -10.53 -19.47 10.83
C PHE A 14 -11.28 -19.43 9.50
N ALA A 15 -10.91 -18.47 8.66
CA ALA A 15 -11.45 -18.33 7.34
C ALA A 15 -10.99 -19.55 6.54
N VAL A 16 -11.87 -20.53 6.38
CA VAL A 16 -11.68 -21.59 5.39
C VAL A 16 -11.79 -20.89 4.04
N ALA A 17 -10.64 -20.58 3.47
CA ALA A 17 -10.53 -20.07 2.12
C ALA A 17 -10.76 -21.23 1.16
N THR A 18 -11.59 -21.02 0.14
CA THR A 18 -11.76 -21.98 -0.94
C THR A 18 -10.47 -21.97 -1.76
N PRO A 19 -9.74 -23.10 -1.89
CA PRO A 19 -8.52 -23.12 -2.67
C PRO A 19 -8.83 -22.76 -4.12
N LEU A 20 -8.13 -21.77 -4.62
CA LEU A 20 -8.27 -21.31 -5.99
C LEU A 20 -7.76 -22.39 -6.96
N SER A 21 -8.53 -22.69 -8.01
CA SER A 21 -8.01 -23.37 -9.19
C SER A 21 -7.21 -22.36 -10.01
N ALA A 22 -6.02 -22.01 -9.54
CA ALA A 22 -5.08 -21.18 -10.29
C ALA A 22 -3.84 -21.98 -10.61
N ASP A 23 -3.38 -21.86 -11.86
CA ASP A 23 -2.11 -22.41 -12.31
C ASP A 23 -1.01 -21.44 -11.89
N TRP A 24 -0.47 -21.68 -10.69
CA TRP A 24 0.67 -20.91 -10.19
C TRP A 24 1.98 -21.49 -10.71
N LEU A 25 2.83 -20.60 -11.18
CA LEU A 25 4.18 -20.93 -11.64
C LEU A 25 5.20 -20.21 -10.78
N VAL A 26 6.27 -20.91 -10.40
CA VAL A 26 7.46 -20.32 -9.78
C VAL A 26 8.62 -20.30 -10.78
N ASN A 27 9.26 -19.15 -10.90
CA ASN A 27 10.40 -18.92 -11.77
C ASN A 27 11.72 -19.35 -11.12
N ARG A 28 12.79 -19.40 -11.91
CA ARG A 28 14.16 -19.63 -11.43
C ARG A 28 14.56 -18.59 -10.35
N PRO A 29 15.46 -18.97 -9.41
CA PRO A 29 15.93 -18.06 -8.37
C PRO A 29 16.81 -16.92 -8.93
N HIS A 30 16.84 -15.83 -8.17
CA HIS A 30 17.68 -14.65 -8.40
C HIS A 30 18.39 -14.25 -7.12
N ASP A 31 19.61 -13.74 -7.24
CA ASP A 31 20.41 -13.27 -6.09
C ASP A 31 19.98 -11.89 -5.58
N GLN A 32 19.28 -11.13 -6.42
CA GLN A 32 18.88 -9.75 -6.13
C GLN A 32 17.39 -9.54 -6.41
N ARG A 33 16.79 -8.64 -5.63
CA ARG A 33 15.45 -8.10 -5.87
C ARG A 33 15.40 -7.49 -7.28
N GLN A 34 14.37 -7.79 -8.05
CA GLN A 34 14.14 -7.18 -9.37
C GLN A 34 13.04 -6.12 -9.28
N SER A 35 13.23 -5.00 -9.97
CA SER A 35 12.34 -3.83 -9.87
C SER A 35 11.03 -3.94 -10.68
N LYS A 36 10.89 -4.96 -11.53
CA LYS A 36 9.69 -5.19 -12.35
C LYS A 36 9.46 -6.69 -12.58
N PRO A 37 8.20 -7.13 -12.76
CA PRO A 37 7.91 -8.49 -13.18
C PRO A 37 8.59 -8.85 -14.51
N PRO A 38 9.07 -10.10 -14.68
CA PRO A 38 9.65 -10.54 -15.92
C PRO A 38 8.57 -10.63 -17.01
N ARG A 39 8.91 -10.30 -18.27
CA ARG A 39 7.95 -10.41 -19.38
C ARG A 39 7.49 -11.87 -19.60
N SER A 40 8.40 -12.82 -19.40
CA SER A 40 8.16 -14.25 -19.53
C SER A 40 8.89 -15.01 -18.43
N LEU A 41 8.38 -16.18 -18.06
CA LEU A 41 9.01 -17.06 -17.08
C LEU A 41 9.81 -18.14 -17.82
N SER A 42 11.13 -18.07 -17.69
CA SER A 42 12.06 -19.09 -18.18
C SER A 42 12.19 -20.19 -17.13
N GLU A 43 12.05 -21.47 -17.51
CA GLU A 43 12.19 -22.60 -16.56
C GLU A 43 11.16 -22.57 -15.42
N ALA A 44 9.97 -22.02 -15.69
CA ALA A 44 8.88 -21.97 -14.71
C ALA A 44 8.42 -23.38 -14.33
N LYS A 45 8.21 -23.60 -13.03
CA LYS A 45 7.70 -24.86 -12.49
C LYS A 45 6.34 -24.63 -11.84
N PRO A 46 5.40 -25.58 -11.92
CA PRO A 46 4.17 -25.50 -11.15
C PRO A 46 4.45 -25.42 -9.65
N ILE A 47 3.67 -24.61 -8.94
CA ILE A 47 3.63 -24.54 -7.48
C ILE A 47 2.17 -24.35 -7.06
N LYS A 48 1.80 -24.72 -5.84
CA LYS A 48 0.46 -24.46 -5.30
C LYS A 48 0.52 -24.09 -3.81
N PRO A 49 -0.52 -23.43 -3.27
CA PRO A 49 -0.65 -23.26 -1.85
C PRO A 49 -0.52 -24.58 -1.09
N GLY A 50 0.25 -24.58 -0.02
CA GLY A 50 0.66 -25.75 0.73
C GLY A 50 2.01 -26.32 0.32
N ASP A 51 2.58 -26.01 -0.84
CA ASP A 51 3.91 -26.50 -1.22
C ASP A 51 5.02 -25.87 -0.36
N ALA A 52 6.13 -26.61 -0.19
CA ALA A 52 7.31 -26.11 0.51
C ALA A 52 7.98 -24.97 -0.27
N TRP A 53 8.51 -24.00 0.46
CA TRP A 53 9.26 -22.88 -0.08
C TRP A 53 10.74 -23.00 0.31
N PRO A 54 11.69 -22.87 -0.64
CA PRO A 54 13.11 -22.97 -0.32
C PRO A 54 13.59 -21.83 0.58
N ASN A 55 14.40 -22.17 1.58
CA ASN A 55 15.11 -21.22 2.42
C ASN A 55 16.59 -21.17 2.00
N ASP A 56 16.88 -20.37 0.97
CA ASP A 56 18.19 -20.33 0.32
C ASP A 56 18.68 -18.91 -0.01
N ASP A 57 18.14 -17.91 0.67
CA ASP A 57 18.48 -16.49 0.51
C ASP A 57 18.28 -15.95 -0.92
N LYS A 58 17.39 -16.58 -1.70
CA LYS A 58 17.07 -16.17 -3.07
C LYS A 58 15.73 -15.47 -3.19
N PHE A 59 15.62 -14.67 -4.23
CA PHE A 59 14.37 -14.11 -4.73
C PHE A 59 13.80 -15.01 -5.81
N ARG A 60 12.48 -15.19 -5.84
CA ARG A 60 11.78 -15.90 -6.93
C ARG A 60 10.54 -15.14 -7.32
N TRP A 61 10.22 -15.19 -8.61
CA TRP A 61 8.94 -14.73 -9.12
C TRP A 61 7.93 -15.87 -9.10
N LEU A 62 6.73 -15.62 -8.58
CA LEU A 62 5.54 -16.40 -8.86
C LEU A 62 4.68 -15.64 -9.87
N ARG A 63 3.96 -16.38 -10.70
CA ARG A 63 2.86 -15.87 -11.51
C ARG A 63 1.65 -16.74 -11.30
N GLY A 64 0.52 -16.12 -11.00
CA GLY A 64 -0.77 -16.77 -10.93
C GLY A 64 -1.68 -16.23 -12.02
N GLU A 65 -2.24 -17.13 -12.81
CA GLU A 65 -3.38 -16.82 -13.69
C GLU A 65 -4.66 -17.14 -12.92
N LEU A 66 -5.34 -16.10 -12.43
CA LEU A 66 -6.51 -16.25 -11.57
C LEU A 66 -7.78 -16.10 -12.40
N GLU A 67 -8.69 -17.06 -12.29
CA GLU A 67 -10.04 -16.94 -12.85
C GLU A 67 -11.02 -16.55 -11.73
N ILE A 68 -11.78 -15.48 -11.96
CA ILE A 68 -12.80 -15.01 -11.01
C ILE A 68 -13.97 -15.99 -11.02
N PRO A 69 -14.27 -16.69 -9.91
CA PRO A 69 -15.35 -17.66 -9.86
C PRO A 69 -16.71 -16.97 -9.87
N ALA A 70 -17.80 -17.69 -10.15
CA ALA A 70 -19.15 -17.13 -10.06
C ALA A 70 -19.53 -16.71 -8.63
N GLU A 71 -18.99 -17.42 -7.64
CA GLU A 71 -19.26 -17.20 -6.22
C GLU A 71 -18.00 -17.35 -5.36
N ILE A 72 -17.93 -16.57 -4.29
CA ILE A 72 -16.94 -16.72 -3.22
C ILE A 72 -17.72 -16.91 -1.92
N LYS A 73 -17.51 -18.04 -1.23
CA LYS A 73 -18.21 -18.40 0.02
C LYS A 73 -19.75 -18.32 -0.11
N GLY A 74 -20.30 -18.74 -1.25
CA GLY A 74 -21.74 -18.74 -1.51
C GLY A 74 -22.34 -17.36 -1.81
N GLN A 75 -21.51 -16.33 -2.00
CA GLN A 75 -21.95 -15.01 -2.43
C GLN A 75 -21.54 -14.78 -3.87
N SER A 76 -22.48 -14.28 -4.68
CA SER A 76 -22.20 -13.89 -6.07
C SER A 76 -21.14 -12.79 -6.11
N VAL A 77 -20.15 -12.96 -6.98
CA VAL A 77 -19.08 -11.96 -7.13
C VAL A 77 -19.45 -10.81 -8.06
N ASN A 78 -20.47 -10.97 -8.91
CA ASN A 78 -20.72 -10.03 -10.00
C ASN A 78 -20.99 -8.61 -9.46
N GLY A 79 -20.19 -7.65 -9.93
CA GLY A 79 -20.24 -6.25 -9.48
C GLY A 79 -19.57 -5.97 -8.15
N GLN A 80 -19.06 -6.98 -7.45
CA GLN A 80 -18.40 -6.82 -6.16
C GLN A 80 -16.91 -6.53 -6.30
N CYS A 81 -16.31 -6.04 -5.22
CA CYS A 81 -14.86 -5.93 -5.12
C CYS A 81 -14.28 -7.30 -4.76
N VAL A 82 -13.43 -7.83 -5.63
CA VAL A 82 -12.72 -9.09 -5.41
C VAL A 82 -11.25 -8.79 -5.21
N GLY A 83 -10.67 -9.41 -4.20
CA GLY A 83 -9.25 -9.34 -3.92
C GLY A 83 -8.59 -10.71 -3.82
N LEU A 84 -7.27 -10.67 -3.77
CA LEU A 84 -6.39 -11.80 -3.51
C LEU A 84 -5.78 -11.65 -2.12
N ARG A 85 -5.95 -12.66 -1.28
CA ARG A 85 -5.15 -12.85 -0.07
C ARG A 85 -4.02 -13.81 -0.37
N LEU A 86 -2.78 -13.42 -0.11
CA LEU A 86 -1.60 -14.19 -0.49
C LEU A 86 -0.51 -14.16 0.58
N ASN A 87 0.10 -15.31 0.86
CA ASN A 87 1.25 -15.46 1.73
C ASN A 87 2.18 -16.55 1.16
N CYS A 88 3.48 -16.28 1.12
CA CYS A 88 4.48 -17.19 0.57
C CYS A 88 5.88 -16.84 1.07
N GLY A 89 6.62 -17.84 1.54
CA GLY A 89 7.97 -17.66 2.07
C GLY A 89 8.00 -16.65 3.22
N ASP A 90 9.14 -15.99 3.39
CA ASP A 90 9.33 -14.96 4.42
C ASP A 90 8.58 -13.65 4.08
N GLY A 91 8.11 -13.52 2.85
CA GLY A 91 7.33 -12.40 2.38
C GLY A 91 7.63 -12.02 0.94
N GLY A 92 7.06 -10.92 0.50
CA GLY A 92 7.23 -10.47 -0.87
C GLY A 92 6.47 -9.21 -1.24
N GLU A 93 6.43 -8.99 -2.54
CA GLU A 93 5.71 -7.90 -3.19
C GLU A 93 4.75 -8.49 -4.22
N VAL A 94 3.49 -8.09 -4.16
CA VAL A 94 2.47 -8.47 -5.14
C VAL A 94 2.29 -7.34 -6.13
N TRP A 95 2.31 -7.69 -7.41
CA TRP A 95 2.27 -6.79 -8.55
C TRP A 95 1.03 -7.06 -9.41
N LEU A 96 0.36 -5.99 -9.80
CA LEU A 96 -0.69 -5.99 -10.83
C LEU A 96 -0.32 -4.95 -11.87
N GLU A 97 -0.44 -5.31 -13.14
CA GLU A 97 -0.20 -4.40 -14.28
C GLU A 97 1.16 -3.68 -14.20
N GLY A 98 2.18 -4.38 -13.68
CA GLY A 98 3.53 -3.84 -13.51
C GLY A 98 3.70 -2.85 -12.36
N GLN A 99 2.70 -2.70 -11.49
CA GLN A 99 2.73 -1.83 -10.30
C GLN A 99 2.64 -2.65 -9.01
N VAL A 100 3.41 -2.26 -7.99
CA VAL A 100 3.31 -2.86 -6.66
C VAL A 100 1.96 -2.50 -6.05
N GLN A 101 1.19 -3.50 -5.64
CA GLN A 101 -0.09 -3.32 -4.97
C GLN A 101 0.04 -3.51 -3.46
N ALA A 102 0.73 -4.58 -3.05
CA ALA A 102 0.93 -4.90 -1.66
C ALA A 102 2.33 -5.46 -1.42
N ARG A 103 2.80 -5.32 -0.19
CA ARG A 103 3.95 -6.05 0.33
C ARG A 103 3.49 -6.84 1.56
N PHE A 104 4.08 -7.98 1.80
CA PHE A 104 3.65 -8.91 2.84
C PHE A 104 4.85 -9.63 3.46
N ASP A 105 4.67 -10.15 4.68
CA ASP A 105 5.63 -11.01 5.37
C ASP A 105 4.96 -12.33 5.77
N ASN A 106 5.73 -13.22 6.40
CA ASN A 106 5.27 -14.52 6.87
C ASN A 106 4.09 -14.44 7.85
N ASP A 107 3.97 -13.37 8.64
CA ASP A 107 2.90 -13.21 9.63
C ASP A 107 1.69 -12.40 9.11
N HIS A 108 1.87 -11.63 8.03
CA HIS A 108 0.85 -10.74 7.48
C HIS A 108 0.67 -10.98 5.99
N PRO A 109 -0.32 -11.81 5.59
CA PRO A 109 -0.64 -12.00 4.17
C PRO A 109 -0.96 -10.69 3.46
N ALA A 110 -0.52 -10.59 2.19
CA ALA A 110 -0.96 -9.54 1.30
C ALA A 110 -2.48 -9.61 1.14
N LEU A 111 -3.12 -8.44 1.06
CA LEU A 111 -4.49 -8.30 0.56
C LEU A 111 -4.45 -7.29 -0.60
N VAL A 112 -4.72 -7.77 -1.80
CA VAL A 112 -4.67 -6.98 -3.04
C VAL A 112 -6.06 -6.88 -3.63
N LEU A 113 -6.51 -5.68 -3.97
CA LEU A 113 -7.71 -5.49 -4.78
C LEU A 113 -7.40 -5.89 -6.23
N LEU A 114 -8.07 -6.92 -6.73
CA LEU A 114 -7.91 -7.36 -8.13
C LEU A 114 -8.86 -6.59 -9.05
N THR A 115 -10.10 -6.36 -8.60
CA THR A 115 -11.11 -5.62 -9.34
C THR A 115 -12.16 -5.05 -8.38
N SER A 116 -12.70 -3.88 -8.70
CA SER A 116 -13.81 -3.25 -7.98
C SER A 116 -15.19 -3.56 -8.58
N ASN A 117 -15.21 -4.29 -9.70
CA ASN A 117 -16.41 -4.66 -10.44
C ASN A 117 -16.20 -6.03 -11.08
N ALA A 118 -16.23 -7.07 -10.25
CA ALA A 118 -15.90 -8.41 -10.70
C ALA A 118 -16.92 -8.97 -11.70
N VAL A 119 -16.43 -9.77 -12.64
CA VAL A 119 -17.21 -10.51 -13.63
C VAL A 119 -16.74 -11.96 -13.59
N ALA A 120 -17.67 -12.89 -13.38
CA ALA A 120 -17.36 -14.32 -13.37
C ALA A 120 -16.68 -14.77 -14.68
N GLY A 121 -15.65 -15.61 -14.57
CA GLY A 121 -14.83 -16.08 -15.70
C GLY A 121 -13.76 -15.09 -16.17
N ALA A 122 -13.74 -13.85 -15.65
CA ALA A 122 -12.67 -12.92 -15.95
C ALA A 122 -11.32 -13.46 -15.44
N ARG A 123 -10.27 -13.28 -16.24
CA ARG A 123 -8.91 -13.72 -15.91
C ARG A 123 -8.01 -12.56 -15.56
N ILE A 124 -7.23 -12.72 -14.50
CA ILE A 124 -6.33 -11.70 -13.97
C ILE A 124 -4.98 -12.36 -13.70
N GLN A 125 -3.94 -11.87 -14.38
CA GLN A 125 -2.56 -12.24 -14.10
C GLN A 125 -2.06 -11.46 -12.89
N VAL A 126 -1.44 -12.17 -11.94
CA VAL A 126 -0.76 -11.57 -10.78
C VAL A 126 0.68 -12.06 -10.75
N ASP A 127 1.61 -11.13 -10.57
CA ASP A 127 3.03 -11.43 -10.37
C ASP A 127 3.43 -11.18 -8.92
N VAL A 128 4.23 -12.06 -8.32
CA VAL A 128 4.67 -11.93 -6.94
C VAL A 128 6.17 -12.15 -6.86
N GLN A 129 6.91 -11.19 -6.34
CA GLN A 129 8.32 -11.41 -6.02
C GLN A 129 8.44 -11.78 -4.55
N VAL A 130 8.83 -13.02 -4.28
CA VAL A 130 8.99 -13.58 -2.93
C VAL A 130 10.47 -13.56 -2.56
N TYR A 131 10.76 -13.16 -1.33
CA TYR A 131 12.08 -13.25 -0.71
C TYR A 131 12.10 -14.41 0.30
N GLY A 132 13.13 -15.25 0.24
CA GLY A 132 13.38 -16.29 1.25
C GLY A 132 14.67 -16.00 2.01
N LYS A 133 14.70 -14.88 2.76
CA LYS A 133 15.91 -14.30 3.38
C LYS A 133 15.74 -13.97 4.88
N VAL A 134 14.52 -13.95 5.42
CA VAL A 134 14.22 -13.33 6.72
C VAL A 134 13.27 -14.20 7.53
N GLN A 135 13.86 -15.07 8.35
CA GLN A 135 13.24 -15.96 9.37
C GLN A 135 11.71 -16.20 9.29
N GLY A 136 11.32 -17.38 8.79
CA GLY A 136 10.21 -18.17 9.33
C GLY A 136 9.20 -18.72 8.34
N GLY A 137 9.21 -18.28 7.08
CA GLY A 137 8.30 -18.74 6.05
C GLY A 137 8.90 -19.84 5.18
N ASP A 138 8.39 -21.07 5.33
CA ASP A 138 8.88 -22.27 4.64
C ASP A 138 7.88 -22.85 3.64
N ARG A 139 6.81 -22.11 3.31
CA ARG A 139 5.74 -22.57 2.41
C ARG A 139 5.19 -21.47 1.51
N PHE A 140 4.59 -21.88 0.39
CA PHE A 140 3.55 -21.10 -0.24
C PHE A 140 2.27 -21.24 0.60
N GLY A 141 2.11 -20.37 1.60
CA GLY A 141 1.08 -20.53 2.65
C GLY A 141 -0.36 -20.35 2.15
N GLU A 142 -0.61 -19.34 1.34
CA GLU A 142 -1.97 -18.98 0.91
C GLU A 142 -2.00 -18.31 -0.46
N ALA A 143 -3.00 -18.64 -1.27
CA ALA A 143 -3.49 -17.82 -2.37
C ALA A 143 -5.00 -18.03 -2.54
N SER A 144 -5.78 -17.04 -2.10
CA SER A 144 -7.22 -17.16 -1.94
C SER A 144 -7.95 -15.93 -2.45
N LEU A 145 -8.99 -16.12 -3.26
CA LEU A 145 -9.88 -15.02 -3.63
C LEU A 145 -10.82 -14.69 -2.47
N VAL A 146 -11.01 -13.40 -2.21
CA VAL A 146 -11.85 -12.88 -1.14
C VAL A 146 -12.71 -11.74 -1.63
N LEU A 147 -13.90 -11.61 -1.05
CA LEU A 147 -14.71 -10.41 -1.20
C LEU A 147 -14.16 -9.32 -0.30
N ILE A 148 -13.98 -8.14 -0.86
CA ILE A 148 -13.56 -6.95 -0.13
C ILE A 148 -14.77 -6.02 -0.02
N ASP A 149 -14.98 -5.48 1.17
CA ASP A 149 -15.97 -4.43 1.37
C ASP A 149 -15.70 -3.24 0.42
N ARG A 150 -16.74 -2.78 -0.27
CA ARG A 150 -16.58 -1.74 -1.32
C ARG A 150 -16.09 -0.42 -0.75
N GLN A 151 -16.62 -0.01 0.41
CA GLN A 151 -16.20 1.23 1.06
C GLN A 151 -14.71 1.15 1.41
N ARG A 152 -14.25 0.02 1.96
CA ARG A 152 -12.81 -0.19 2.21
C ARG A 152 -11.94 -0.16 0.94
N ALA A 153 -12.46 -0.66 -0.19
CA ALA A 153 -11.70 -0.77 -1.43
C ALA A 153 -11.66 0.53 -2.25
N CYS A 154 -12.73 1.31 -2.23
CA CYS A 154 -12.95 2.40 -3.17
C CYS A 154 -13.04 3.77 -2.52
N ASP A 155 -13.39 3.86 -1.24
CA ASP A 155 -13.59 5.16 -0.61
C ASP A 155 -12.26 5.68 -0.02
N PRO A 156 -12.01 7.00 -0.09
CA PRO A 156 -10.86 7.60 0.56
C PRO A 156 -10.86 7.35 2.07
N LEU A 157 -9.76 6.81 2.60
CA LEU A 157 -9.54 6.77 4.05
C LEU A 157 -9.18 8.18 4.55
N THR A 158 -10.10 8.80 5.29
CA THR A 158 -9.80 10.08 5.98
C THR A 158 -9.27 9.81 7.38
N VAL A 159 -8.02 10.21 7.64
CA VAL A 159 -7.42 10.16 8.98
C VAL A 159 -7.40 11.57 9.54
N THR A 160 -8.09 11.77 10.67
CA THR A 160 -8.06 13.05 11.39
C THR A 160 -7.17 12.91 12.62
N VAL A 161 -6.10 13.71 12.68
CA VAL A 161 -5.24 13.80 13.86
C VAL A 161 -5.63 15.03 14.66
N HIS A 162 -6.08 14.83 15.90
CA HIS A 162 -6.30 15.91 16.84
C HIS A 162 -5.17 15.96 17.86
N ALA A 163 -4.26 16.94 17.71
CA ALA A 163 -3.09 17.05 18.58
C ALA A 163 -3.43 17.23 20.08
N SER A 164 -4.62 17.75 20.40
CA SER A 164 -5.06 17.98 21.78
C SER A 164 -5.93 16.87 22.37
N ARG A 165 -6.34 15.86 21.57
CA ARG A 165 -7.22 14.78 22.03
C ARG A 165 -7.01 13.49 21.22
N PRO A 166 -6.73 12.35 21.87
CA PRO A 166 -6.77 11.06 21.21
C PRO A 166 -8.19 10.78 20.70
N THR A 167 -8.34 10.44 19.41
CA THR A 167 -9.64 10.09 18.81
C THR A 167 -9.89 8.59 18.70
N GLY A 168 -9.05 7.78 19.33
CA GLY A 168 -9.08 6.32 19.29
C GLY A 168 -7.84 5.72 18.62
N PRO A 169 -7.82 4.38 18.46
CA PRO A 169 -6.70 3.69 17.83
C PRO A 169 -6.60 4.00 16.34
N VAL A 170 -5.38 3.92 15.79
CA VAL A 170 -5.12 4.05 14.35
C VAL A 170 -5.92 2.99 13.56
N PRO A 171 -6.61 3.37 12.46
CA PRO A 171 -7.37 2.43 11.63
C PRO A 171 -6.49 1.31 11.03
N PRO A 172 -7.02 0.08 10.88
CA PRO A 172 -6.35 -1.00 10.16
C PRO A 172 -6.16 -0.63 8.68
N GLY A 173 -4.93 -0.33 8.27
CA GLY A 173 -4.60 0.10 6.89
C GLY A 173 -3.36 0.97 6.77
N LEU A 174 -2.95 1.66 7.84
CA LEU A 174 -1.63 2.32 7.96
C LEU A 174 -0.54 1.35 8.45
N VAL A 175 -0.81 0.06 8.36
CA VAL A 175 -0.08 -1.02 9.00
C VAL A 175 0.78 -1.71 7.94
N GLY A 176 2.08 -1.81 8.17
CA GLY A 176 3.04 -2.34 7.20
C GLY A 176 4.28 -2.98 7.80
N LEU A 177 4.95 -3.81 6.99
CA LEU A 177 6.06 -4.70 7.31
C LEU A 177 6.94 -4.29 8.50
N SER A 178 6.98 -5.14 9.52
CA SER A 178 8.05 -5.12 10.51
C SER A 178 8.99 -6.28 10.21
N GLN A 179 10.22 -5.96 9.83
CA GLN A 179 11.29 -6.95 9.84
C GLN A 179 11.76 -7.08 11.30
N GLY A 180 10.96 -7.77 12.12
CA GLY A 180 11.25 -8.10 13.51
C GLY A 180 10.73 -7.12 14.55
N GLY A 181 9.57 -7.42 15.17
CA GLY A 181 9.26 -6.99 16.55
C GLY A 181 8.65 -5.60 16.78
N GLY A 182 8.42 -4.80 15.75
CA GLY A 182 7.58 -3.61 15.82
C GLY A 182 8.36 -2.30 15.86
N MET A 183 7.88 -1.37 15.03
CA MET A 183 8.44 -0.03 14.77
C MET A 183 9.77 -0.06 13.99
N ALA A 184 9.97 0.92 13.11
CA ALA A 184 11.30 1.15 12.51
C ALA A 184 12.33 1.46 13.62
N ASP A 185 13.62 1.50 13.29
CA ASP A 185 14.73 1.92 14.18
C ASP A 185 14.59 3.40 14.61
N TYR A 186 13.50 3.73 15.29
CA TYR A 186 13.29 4.98 15.99
C TYR A 186 13.97 4.86 17.36
N ASP A 187 14.29 6.00 17.97
CA ASP A 187 14.66 6.01 19.38
C ASP A 187 13.52 5.44 20.25
N ASP A 188 13.87 4.90 21.42
CA ASP A 188 12.93 4.22 22.32
C ASP A 188 11.72 5.09 22.71
N ALA A 189 11.91 6.41 22.85
CA ALA A 189 10.84 7.32 23.22
C ALA A 189 9.82 7.48 22.08
N THR A 190 10.30 7.62 20.85
CA THR A 190 9.47 7.66 19.64
C THR A 190 8.71 6.34 19.45
N ALA A 191 9.39 5.19 19.60
CA ALA A 191 8.75 3.88 19.50
C ALA A 191 7.65 3.68 20.56
N ALA A 192 7.87 4.11 21.80
CA ALA A 192 6.87 4.03 22.87
C ALA A 192 5.63 4.88 22.56
N LYS A 193 5.81 6.09 22.02
CA LYS A 193 4.69 6.97 21.64
C LYS A 193 3.86 6.43 20.50
N LEU A 194 4.50 5.76 19.54
CA LEU A 194 3.80 5.14 18.42
C LEU A 194 3.01 3.90 18.88
N LYS A 195 3.55 3.10 19.81
CA LYS A 195 2.79 2.02 20.47
C LYS A 195 1.57 2.55 21.26
N GLU A 196 1.74 3.64 22.01
CA GLU A 196 0.65 4.33 22.73
C GLU A 196 -0.45 4.81 21.77
N GLY A 197 -0.07 5.32 20.59
CA GLY A 197 -1.00 5.73 19.54
C GLY A 197 -1.74 4.57 18.84
N GLY A 198 -1.43 3.32 19.18
CA GLY A 198 -2.02 2.14 18.56
C GLY A 198 -1.40 1.78 17.21
N PHE A 199 -0.24 2.36 16.87
CA PHE A 199 0.53 1.91 15.72
C PHE A 199 1.14 0.55 16.03
N LYS A 200 0.75 -0.44 15.25
CA LYS A 200 1.26 -1.81 15.39
C LYS A 200 2.53 -2.01 14.57
N TRP A 201 2.53 -1.51 13.33
CA TRP A 201 3.61 -1.75 12.37
C TRP A 201 3.72 -0.56 11.39
N PHE A 202 4.93 -0.23 10.94
CA PHE A 202 5.17 0.81 9.94
C PHE A 202 5.67 0.17 8.64
N ARG A 203 4.96 0.42 7.54
CA ARG A 203 5.52 0.21 6.19
C ARG A 203 6.77 1.10 6.07
N MET A 204 7.97 0.51 6.03
CA MET A 204 9.21 1.28 5.77
C MET A 204 9.24 1.94 4.39
N ASP A 205 8.28 1.59 3.53
CA ASP A 205 8.04 2.14 2.19
C ASP A 205 6.97 3.25 2.15
N ASN A 206 6.26 3.52 3.24
CA ASN A 206 5.36 4.67 3.32
C ASN A 206 6.15 5.85 3.90
N ILE A 207 6.63 6.74 3.02
CA ILE A 207 7.22 8.02 3.44
C ILE A 207 6.08 9.02 3.61
N PHE A 208 5.74 9.36 4.85
CA PHE A 208 4.91 10.53 5.10
C PHE A 208 5.73 11.77 4.75
N THR A 209 5.32 12.45 3.69
CA THR A 209 5.86 13.74 3.31
C THR A 209 4.81 14.83 3.56
N SER A 210 5.25 16.02 3.93
CA SER A 210 4.37 17.16 4.12
C SER A 210 4.26 17.96 2.81
N VAL A 211 3.26 18.82 2.70
CA VAL A 211 3.25 19.87 1.67
C VAL A 211 3.96 21.10 2.25
N LEU A 212 4.93 21.65 1.53
CA LEU A 212 5.47 22.96 1.86
C LEU A 212 4.41 24.02 1.59
N LYS A 213 4.02 24.76 2.63
CA LYS A 213 3.15 25.92 2.53
C LYS A 213 4.02 27.18 2.61
N LYS A 214 4.27 27.83 1.48
CA LYS A 214 5.16 29.01 1.39
C LYS A 214 4.42 30.30 1.77
N MET A 215 4.02 30.37 3.04
CA MET A 215 3.24 31.49 3.59
C MET A 215 4.04 32.80 3.61
N ASP A 216 5.36 32.71 3.70
CA ASP A 216 6.29 33.84 3.52
C ASP A 216 6.07 34.55 2.17
N LYS A 217 5.91 33.80 1.08
CA LYS A 217 5.62 34.34 -0.25
C LYS A 217 4.25 35.01 -0.30
N ALA A 218 3.24 34.40 0.30
CA ALA A 218 1.90 34.97 0.37
C ALA A 218 1.90 36.32 1.12
N VAL A 219 2.56 36.38 2.28
CA VAL A 219 2.68 37.61 3.09
C VAL A 219 3.51 38.67 2.37
N PHE A 220 4.61 38.29 1.72
CA PHE A 220 5.44 39.21 0.94
C PHE A 220 4.66 39.82 -0.22
N ALA A 221 3.95 38.99 -1.01
CA ALA A 221 3.15 39.46 -2.13
C ALA A 221 2.03 40.41 -1.68
N ALA A 222 1.35 40.09 -0.58
CA ALA A 222 0.33 40.96 0.01
C ALA A 222 0.92 42.30 0.48
N SER A 223 2.03 42.26 1.22
CA SER A 223 2.73 43.47 1.71
C SER A 223 3.21 44.35 0.56
N LYS A 224 3.78 43.74 -0.48
CA LYS A 224 4.21 44.44 -1.69
C LYS A 224 3.03 45.12 -2.39
N ALA A 225 1.90 44.43 -2.55
CA ALA A 225 0.71 45.01 -3.17
C ALA A 225 0.14 46.18 -2.36
N VAL A 226 0.28 46.19 -1.03
CA VAL A 226 -0.09 47.33 -0.19
C VAL A 226 0.84 48.52 -0.44
N VAL A 227 2.15 48.29 -0.45
CA VAL A 227 3.16 49.33 -0.73
C VAL A 227 2.98 49.92 -2.13
N ASP A 228 2.71 49.07 -3.13
CA ASP A 228 2.51 49.45 -4.52
C ASP A 228 1.10 50.04 -4.78
N GLY A 229 0.23 50.09 -3.77
CA GLY A 229 -1.14 50.63 -3.87
C GLY A 229 -2.12 49.76 -4.69
N THR A 230 -1.74 48.52 -5.03
CA THR A 230 -2.51 47.59 -5.86
C THR A 230 -3.23 46.50 -5.07
N PHE A 231 -3.24 46.59 -3.74
CA PHE A 231 -3.83 45.55 -2.88
C PHE A 231 -5.32 45.35 -3.17
N LYS A 232 -5.69 44.11 -3.47
CA LYS A 232 -7.08 43.67 -3.55
C LYS A 232 -7.31 42.62 -2.47
N GLY A 233 -8.29 42.85 -1.59
CA GLY A 233 -8.72 41.84 -0.63
C GLY A 233 -9.25 40.60 -1.36
N GLY A 234 -9.10 39.42 -0.75
CA GLY A 234 -9.53 38.15 -1.33
C GLY A 234 -8.77 36.95 -0.78
N LEU A 235 -9.04 35.77 -1.36
CA LEU A 235 -8.33 34.54 -1.03
C LEU A 235 -7.03 34.43 -1.85
N TYR A 236 -5.91 34.18 -1.18
CA TYR A 236 -4.68 33.78 -1.84
C TYR A 236 -4.70 32.27 -2.08
N VAL A 237 -4.53 31.85 -3.32
CA VAL A 237 -4.43 30.43 -3.69
C VAL A 237 -2.98 30.13 -4.06
N GLY A 238 -2.30 29.36 -3.21
CA GLY A 238 -0.96 28.86 -3.49
C GLY A 238 -1.02 27.69 -4.48
N THR A 239 -0.24 27.78 -5.55
CA THR A 239 -0.10 26.74 -6.58
C THR A 239 1.36 26.34 -6.73
N LEU A 240 1.63 25.23 -7.43
CA LEU A 240 3.00 24.87 -7.81
C LEU A 240 3.59 25.87 -8.81
N GLU A 241 2.77 26.52 -9.62
CA GLU A 241 3.18 27.53 -10.60
C GLU A 241 3.63 28.84 -9.94
N ASN A 242 2.90 29.31 -8.94
CA ASN A 242 3.26 30.53 -8.20
C ASN A 242 4.22 30.29 -7.02
N ASP A 243 4.72 29.06 -6.89
CA ASP A 243 5.58 28.65 -5.79
C ASP A 243 4.96 28.91 -4.40
N GLY A 244 3.62 28.90 -4.30
CA GLY A 244 2.89 29.05 -3.04
C GLY A 244 2.78 27.74 -2.26
N VAL A 245 2.90 26.61 -2.97
CA VAL A 245 3.02 25.26 -2.40
C VAL A 245 4.15 24.49 -3.06
N GLY A 246 4.69 23.47 -2.38
CA GLY A 246 5.77 22.64 -2.92
C GLY A 246 5.90 21.28 -2.23
N ILE A 247 6.79 20.46 -2.78
CA ILE A 247 7.19 19.18 -2.19
C ILE A 247 8.51 19.41 -1.44
N PRO A 248 8.64 18.98 -0.17
CA PRO A 248 9.86 19.13 0.60
C PRO A 248 10.99 18.26 0.03
N GLU A 249 12.22 18.65 0.31
CA GLU A 249 13.37 17.84 -0.04
C GLU A 249 13.35 16.51 0.73
N PHE A 250 13.69 15.43 0.03
CA PHE A 250 13.86 14.13 0.64
C PHE A 250 15.29 13.98 1.14
N LEU A 251 15.47 13.29 2.28
CA LEU A 251 16.81 12.95 2.76
C LEU A 251 17.59 12.16 1.69
N PRO A 252 18.90 12.40 1.53
CA PRO A 252 19.73 11.69 0.56
C PRO A 252 19.61 10.17 0.72
N GLY A 253 19.45 9.46 -0.41
CA GLY A 253 19.35 8.01 -0.44
C GLY A 253 18.03 7.42 0.05
N ARG A 254 17.03 8.24 0.44
CA ARG A 254 15.70 7.73 0.85
C ARG A 254 14.75 7.44 -0.30
N ILE A 255 14.98 8.06 -1.46
CA ILE A 255 14.22 7.81 -2.69
C ILE A 255 15.18 7.58 -3.86
N SER A 256 14.79 6.70 -4.79
CA SER A 256 15.54 6.43 -6.01
C SER A 256 15.55 7.63 -6.94
N ASP A 257 16.52 7.70 -7.84
CA ASP A 257 16.58 8.76 -8.84
C ASP A 257 15.43 8.66 -9.85
N ASP A 258 14.98 7.44 -10.16
CA ASP A 258 13.77 7.21 -10.96
C ASP A 258 12.54 7.87 -10.30
N LEU A 259 12.35 7.67 -8.99
CA LEU A 259 11.23 8.27 -8.26
C LEU A 259 11.32 9.79 -8.19
N LYS A 260 12.53 10.36 -8.06
CA LYS A 260 12.73 11.82 -8.16
C LYS A 260 12.30 12.35 -9.52
N ALA A 261 12.68 11.67 -10.60
CA ALA A 261 12.31 12.06 -11.96
C ALA A 261 10.78 11.99 -12.16
N GLU A 262 10.13 10.94 -11.66
CA GLU A 262 8.66 10.81 -11.68
C GLU A 262 7.97 11.95 -10.91
N LEU A 263 8.49 12.36 -9.75
CA LEU A 263 7.94 13.47 -8.97
C LEU A 263 8.06 14.82 -9.69
N GLU A 264 9.20 15.11 -10.32
CA GLU A 264 9.36 16.33 -11.12
C GLU A 264 8.46 16.32 -12.36
N GLN A 265 8.27 15.16 -12.99
CA GLN A 265 7.34 15.02 -14.11
C GLN A 265 5.89 15.27 -13.67
N VAL A 266 5.46 14.71 -12.54
CA VAL A 266 4.12 14.94 -11.98
C VAL A 266 3.92 16.41 -11.64
N LYS A 267 4.92 17.07 -11.05
CA LYS A 267 4.88 18.52 -10.77
C LYS A 267 4.69 19.32 -12.06
N ALA A 268 5.44 19.00 -13.11
CA ALA A 268 5.29 19.64 -14.42
C ALA A 268 3.91 19.39 -15.03
N ASP A 269 3.38 18.17 -14.91
CA ASP A 269 2.07 17.81 -15.45
C ASP A 269 0.90 18.46 -14.68
N ILE A 270 1.04 18.72 -13.38
CA ILE A 270 0.09 19.53 -12.60
C ILE A 270 0.13 20.99 -13.07
N ILE A 271 1.31 21.58 -13.23
CA ILE A 271 1.46 22.96 -13.72
C ILE A 271 0.90 23.08 -15.15
N ALA A 272 1.12 22.09 -15.99
CA ALA A 272 0.57 22.03 -17.35
C ALA A 272 -0.94 21.72 -17.41
N GLY A 273 -1.59 21.46 -16.26
CA GLY A 273 -3.02 21.15 -16.19
C GLY A 273 -3.42 19.77 -16.71
N LYS A 274 -2.45 18.88 -16.99
CA LYS A 274 -2.70 17.49 -17.37
C LYS A 274 -3.19 16.66 -16.19
N VAL A 275 -2.67 16.95 -15.00
CA VAL A 275 -3.17 16.42 -13.73
C VAL A 275 -4.08 17.47 -13.11
N LYS A 276 -5.38 17.18 -13.00
CA LYS A 276 -6.34 18.09 -12.38
C LYS A 276 -6.29 17.97 -10.87
N THR A 277 -6.09 19.10 -10.20
CA THR A 277 -6.23 19.23 -8.75
C THR A 277 -7.50 20.01 -8.43
N THR A 278 -8.25 19.58 -7.42
CA THR A 278 -9.39 20.33 -6.89
C THR A 278 -8.91 21.27 -5.78
N PRO A 279 -9.34 22.55 -5.78
CA PRO A 279 -9.31 23.39 -4.57
C PRO A 279 -10.16 22.80 -3.45
#